data_AF-A0A091L4B7-F1
#
_entry.id   AF-A0A091L4B7-F1
#
_cell.length_a   1.000
_cell.length_b   1.000
_cell.length_c   1.000
_cell.angle_alpha   90.00
_cell.angle_beta   90.00
_cell.angle_gamma   90.00
#
_symmetry.space_group_name_H-M   'P 1'
#
loop_
_entity.id
_entity.type
_entity.pdbx_description
1 polymer ?
#
loop_
_entity_poly.entity_id
_entity_poly.type
_entity_poly.pdbx_seq_one_letter_code
_entity_poly.pdbx_strand_id
1 'polypeptide(L)'
;MATQRKHLVKDFNPHITCYICKGYLIKPTTVTECLHTFCKTCIVQHFEDSNDCPRCGNQVHETNPLEMLRLDNTLEEIIFKLVPGLREQELQREIEFWKKNKPQENGQDESPKADKPKVDEECDENEEDKDYHRSDPQIAICLDCLRNNGQSGDNVVKGLMKKFIRCSTRVTVGTIKKFLSLKLKLPSSYELDVLCNGEIMGKDHTMEFIYMTRWRLRGENFRCQNCSSSQVCSQDGTFYQSYPMVLQYRPRIDFG
;
A
#
# COMPACT_ATOMS: atom_id res chain seq x y z
N MET A 1 31.29 -37.58 -1.11
CA MET A 1 31.37 -36.12 -0.98
C MET A 1 30.63 -35.52 -2.16
N ALA A 2 29.46 -34.92 -1.95
CA ALA A 2 28.72 -34.29 -3.04
C ALA A 2 29.47 -33.02 -3.47
N THR A 3 30.05 -33.03 -4.67
CA THR A 3 30.65 -31.84 -5.29
C THR A 3 29.57 -30.78 -5.47
N GLN A 4 29.60 -29.71 -4.67
CA GLN A 4 28.73 -28.55 -4.88
C GLN A 4 29.05 -27.93 -6.24
N ARG A 5 28.12 -28.03 -7.19
CA ARG A 5 28.16 -27.30 -8.45
C ARG A 5 27.93 -25.82 -8.15
N LYS A 6 28.90 -24.98 -8.52
CA LYS A 6 28.75 -23.52 -8.47
C LYS A 6 28.12 -23.08 -9.78
N HIS A 7 26.95 -22.45 -9.70
CA HIS A 7 26.28 -21.86 -10.85
C HIS A 7 26.65 -20.38 -10.96
N LEU A 8 26.93 -19.91 -12.17
CA LEU A 8 27.21 -18.50 -12.41
C LEU A 8 25.89 -17.78 -12.73
N VAL A 9 25.76 -16.52 -12.31
CA VAL A 9 24.57 -15.71 -12.62
C VAL A 9 24.31 -15.64 -14.13
N LYS A 10 25.39 -15.59 -14.93
CA LYS A 10 25.35 -15.57 -16.39
C LYS A 10 24.56 -16.73 -16.99
N ASP A 11 24.56 -17.89 -16.34
CA ASP A 11 23.86 -19.09 -16.82
C ASP A 11 22.34 -18.89 -16.80
N PHE A 12 21.83 -18.00 -15.95
CA PHE A 12 20.41 -17.71 -15.80
C PHE A 12 19.94 -16.52 -16.64
N ASN A 13 20.86 -15.66 -17.11
CA ASN A 13 20.54 -14.42 -17.84
C ASN A 13 19.48 -14.57 -18.94
N PRO A 14 19.46 -15.64 -19.78
CA PRO A 14 18.42 -15.81 -20.80
C PRO A 14 16.98 -15.87 -20.26
N HIS A 15 16.81 -16.23 -18.99
CA HIS A 15 15.52 -16.41 -18.32
C HIS A 15 15.14 -15.26 -17.40
N ILE A 16 16.07 -14.36 -17.08
CA ILE A 16 15.88 -13.28 -16.08
C ILE A 16 16.12 -11.88 -16.64
N THR A 17 16.33 -11.76 -17.94
CA THR A 17 16.56 -10.48 -18.62
C THR A 17 15.37 -10.07 -19.48
N CYS A 18 15.09 -8.76 -19.49
CA CYS A 18 14.02 -8.16 -20.25
C CYS A 18 14.39 -8.09 -21.73
N TYR A 19 13.47 -8.51 -22.61
CA TYR A 19 13.70 -8.44 -24.05
C TYR A 19 13.74 -7.01 -24.59
N ILE A 20 13.08 -6.04 -23.94
CA ILE A 20 13.02 -4.64 -24.37
C ILE A 20 14.29 -3.90 -23.95
N CYS A 21 14.54 -3.76 -22.64
CA CYS A 21 15.66 -2.95 -22.14
C CYS A 21 17.00 -3.71 -22.02
N LYS A 22 17.01 -5.02 -22.25
CA LYS A 22 18.18 -5.93 -22.12
C LYS A 22 18.81 -6.01 -20.72
N GLY A 23 18.25 -5.33 -19.71
CA GLY A 23 18.62 -5.46 -18.31
C GLY A 23 17.90 -6.59 -17.59
N TYR A 24 18.18 -6.79 -16.30
CA TYR A 24 17.41 -7.71 -15.45
C TYR A 24 15.95 -7.27 -15.34
N LEU A 25 15.03 -8.24 -15.23
CA LEU A 25 13.61 -7.93 -15.06
C LEU A 25 13.38 -7.26 -13.70
N ILE A 26 12.93 -6.01 -13.71
CA ILE A 26 12.50 -5.26 -12.53
C ILE A 26 10.98 -5.16 -12.57
N LYS A 27 10.30 -5.60 -11.49
CA LYS A 27 8.85 -5.78 -11.46
C LYS A 27 8.41 -6.57 -12.69
N PRO A 28 8.87 -7.84 -12.85
CA PRO A 28 8.53 -8.67 -14.00
C PRO A 28 7.01 -8.73 -14.19
N THR A 29 6.57 -8.42 -15.39
CA THR A 29 5.18 -8.43 -15.82
C THR A 29 5.05 -9.34 -17.02
N THR A 30 4.20 -10.35 -16.88
CA THR A 30 3.95 -11.40 -17.86
C THR A 30 2.67 -11.09 -18.64
N VAL A 31 2.76 -11.23 -19.96
CA VAL A 31 1.60 -11.21 -20.87
C VAL A 31 0.91 -12.57 -20.81
N THR A 32 -0.35 -12.64 -20.40
CA THR A 32 -1.05 -13.93 -20.17
C THR A 32 -1.25 -14.75 -21.44
N GLU A 33 -1.45 -14.10 -22.58
CA GLU A 33 -1.72 -14.78 -23.86
C GLU A 33 -0.53 -15.56 -24.42
N CYS A 34 0.69 -15.12 -24.16
CA CYS A 34 1.91 -15.74 -24.72
C CYS A 34 2.99 -16.08 -23.70
N LEU A 35 2.73 -15.81 -22.40
CA LEU A 35 3.63 -16.07 -21.27
C LEU A 35 5.03 -15.46 -21.41
N HIS A 36 5.16 -14.37 -22.18
CA HIS A 36 6.41 -13.62 -22.25
C HIS A 36 6.45 -12.54 -21.17
N THR A 37 7.60 -12.42 -20.52
CA THR A 37 7.81 -11.54 -19.36
C THR A 37 8.78 -10.41 -19.67
N PHE A 38 8.46 -9.22 -19.16
CA PHE A 38 9.18 -7.97 -19.38
C PHE A 38 9.22 -7.15 -18.08
N CYS A 39 10.00 -6.07 -18.00
CA CYS A 39 9.85 -5.12 -16.88
C CYS A 39 8.50 -4.42 -16.97
N LYS A 40 7.85 -4.14 -15.83
CA LYS A 40 6.57 -3.42 -15.78
C LYS A 40 6.57 -2.14 -16.60
N THR A 41 7.57 -1.28 -16.40
CA THR A 41 7.66 0.01 -17.11
C THR A 41 7.85 -0.19 -18.61
N CYS A 42 8.69 -1.14 -19.01
CA CYS A 42 8.96 -1.40 -20.43
C CYS A 42 7.72 -1.87 -21.19
N ILE A 43 6.97 -2.84 -20.65
CA ILE A 43 5.81 -3.38 -21.36
C ILE A 43 4.61 -2.42 -21.34
N VAL A 44 4.42 -1.68 -20.24
CA VAL A 44 3.37 -0.66 -20.15
C VAL A 44 3.63 0.46 -21.16
N GLN A 45 4.87 0.94 -21.26
CA GLN A 45 5.25 1.95 -22.27
C GLN A 45 5.08 1.43 -23.70
N HIS A 46 5.47 0.18 -23.99
CA HIS A 46 5.27 -0.40 -25.33
C HIS A 46 3.80 -0.46 -25.73
N PHE A 47 2.91 -0.73 -24.78
CA PHE A 47 1.46 -0.78 -25.00
C PHE A 47 0.78 0.58 -25.13
N GLU A 48 1.53 1.69 -25.01
CA GLU A 48 1.02 3.02 -25.40
C GLU A 48 0.94 3.14 -26.94
N ASP A 49 1.81 2.45 -27.67
CA ASP A 49 1.97 2.57 -29.13
C ASP A 49 1.55 1.31 -29.92
N SER A 50 1.54 0.12 -29.31
CA SER A 50 1.28 -1.16 -29.99
C SER A 50 0.51 -2.14 -29.09
N ASN A 51 -0.43 -2.91 -29.64
CA ASN A 51 -1.13 -3.97 -28.91
C ASN A 51 -0.46 -5.35 -29.03
N ASP A 52 0.72 -5.42 -29.64
CA ASP A 52 1.40 -6.67 -29.96
C ASP A 52 2.54 -6.96 -28.97
N CYS A 53 2.75 -8.24 -28.67
CA CYS A 53 3.83 -8.65 -27.78
C CYS A 53 5.20 -8.34 -28.41
N PRO A 54 6.10 -7.61 -27.73
CA PRO A 54 7.40 -7.21 -28.29
C PRO A 54 8.32 -8.37 -28.68
N ARG A 55 8.08 -9.57 -28.13
CA ARG A 55 8.95 -10.74 -28.34
C ARG A 55 8.46 -11.64 -29.48
N CYS A 56 7.15 -11.89 -29.58
CA CYS A 56 6.60 -12.81 -30.58
C CYS A 56 5.70 -12.16 -31.63
N GLY A 57 5.33 -10.89 -31.46
CA GLY A 57 4.45 -10.17 -32.40
C GLY A 57 2.97 -10.57 -32.33
N ASN A 58 2.58 -11.44 -31.39
CA ASN A 58 1.17 -11.80 -31.23
C ASN A 58 0.38 -10.63 -30.64
N GLN A 59 -0.80 -10.36 -31.19
CA GLN A 59 -1.74 -9.40 -30.62
C GLN A 59 -2.17 -9.87 -29.23
N VAL A 60 -1.97 -9.03 -28.23
CA VAL A 60 -2.23 -9.35 -26.82
C VAL A 60 -3.68 -9.12 -26.45
N HIS A 61 -4.29 -8.09 -27.02
CA HIS A 61 -5.70 -7.79 -26.87
C HIS A 61 -6.14 -6.86 -28.00
N GLU A 62 -7.43 -6.89 -28.36
CA GLU A 62 -7.98 -6.06 -29.43
C GLU A 62 -7.96 -4.57 -29.09
N THR A 63 -8.43 -4.20 -27.89
CA THR A 63 -8.60 -2.80 -27.46
C THR A 63 -7.71 -2.36 -26.29
N ASN A 64 -7.57 -3.18 -25.24
CA ASN A 64 -6.82 -2.82 -24.04
C ASN A 64 -5.82 -3.92 -23.61
N PRO A 65 -4.57 -3.90 -24.10
CA PRO A 65 -3.58 -4.94 -23.79
C PRO A 65 -3.14 -4.95 -22.31
N LEU A 66 -3.39 -3.88 -21.54
CA LEU A 66 -3.06 -3.81 -20.11
C LEU A 66 -3.87 -4.80 -19.26
N GLU A 67 -5.08 -5.19 -19.69
CA GLU A 67 -5.91 -6.17 -18.96
C GLU A 67 -5.32 -7.58 -18.96
N MET A 68 -4.44 -7.88 -19.92
CA MET A 68 -3.75 -9.17 -20.07
C MET A 68 -2.35 -9.17 -19.45
N LEU A 69 -2.01 -8.15 -18.64
CA LEU A 69 -0.77 -8.09 -17.90
C LEU A 69 -0.94 -8.58 -16.47
N ARG A 70 -0.03 -9.43 -16.00
CA ARG A 70 0.05 -9.87 -14.61
C ARG A 70 1.46 -9.69 -14.08
N LEU A 71 1.59 -9.19 -12.85
CA LEU A 71 2.89 -9.16 -12.17
C LEU A 71 3.28 -10.59 -11.76
N ASP A 72 4.53 -10.95 -12.02
CA ASP A 72 5.10 -12.24 -11.67
C ASP A 72 5.99 -12.10 -10.42
N ASN A 73 5.34 -12.04 -9.26
CA ASN A 73 6.03 -11.89 -7.98
C ASN A 73 6.99 -13.06 -7.70
N THR A 74 6.62 -14.26 -8.14
CA THR A 74 7.46 -15.46 -7.98
C THR A 74 8.76 -15.31 -8.76
N LEU A 75 8.68 -14.90 -10.03
CA LEU A 75 9.87 -14.65 -10.84
C LEU A 75 10.70 -13.50 -10.25
N GLU A 76 10.06 -12.44 -9.74
CA GLU A 76 10.77 -11.35 -9.06
C GLU A 76 11.60 -11.85 -7.87
N GLU A 77 11.02 -12.68 -7.01
CA GLU A 77 11.73 -13.27 -5.88
C GLU A 77 12.90 -14.16 -6.31
N ILE A 78 12.68 -14.97 -7.35
CA ILE A 78 13.73 -15.82 -7.92
C ILE A 78 14.89 -14.96 -8.41
N ILE A 79 14.60 -13.90 -9.17
CA ILE A 79 15.61 -12.99 -9.71
C ILE A 79 16.42 -12.33 -8.59
N PHE A 80 15.76 -11.80 -7.57
CA PHE A 80 16.45 -11.16 -6.45
C PHE A 80 17.26 -12.14 -5.59
N LYS A 81 16.90 -13.43 -5.56
CA LYS A 81 17.71 -14.47 -4.91
C LYS A 81 18.89 -14.92 -5.78
N LEU A 82 18.74 -14.91 -7.10
CA LEU A 82 19.78 -15.33 -8.05
C LEU A 82 20.83 -14.25 -8.32
N VAL A 83 20.45 -12.96 -8.32
CA VAL A 83 21.34 -11.84 -8.64
C VAL A 83 21.70 -11.08 -7.36
N PRO A 84 22.93 -11.25 -6.82
CA PRO A 84 23.33 -10.60 -5.58
C PRO A 84 23.31 -9.08 -5.70
N GLY A 85 22.73 -8.38 -4.71
CA GLY A 85 22.73 -6.92 -4.63
C GLY A 85 21.74 -6.20 -5.56
N LEU A 86 20.99 -6.92 -6.41
CA LEU A 86 20.11 -6.29 -7.39
C LEU A 86 18.96 -5.52 -6.73
N ARG A 87 18.38 -6.08 -5.65
CA ARG A 87 17.28 -5.44 -4.90
C ARG A 87 17.75 -4.13 -4.28
N GLU A 88 18.88 -4.15 -3.60
CA GLU A 88 19.47 -3.00 -2.92
C GLU A 88 19.84 -1.91 -3.93
N GLN A 89 20.42 -2.29 -5.08
CA GLN A 89 20.76 -1.36 -6.15
C GLN A 89 19.53 -0.70 -6.80
N GLU A 90 18.44 -1.43 -7.00
CA GLU A 90 17.19 -0.86 -7.52
C GLU A 90 16.59 0.14 -6.52
N LEU A 91 16.52 -0.23 -5.23
CA LEU A 91 16.04 0.64 -4.17
C LEU A 91 16.89 1.92 -4.05
N GLN A 92 18.21 1.79 -4.11
CA GLN A 92 19.13 2.91 -4.04
C GLN A 92 18.90 3.88 -5.21
N ARG A 93 18.71 3.38 -6.43
CA ARG A 93 18.39 4.20 -7.62
C ARG A 93 17.09 4.96 -7.45
N GLU A 94 16.06 4.32 -6.88
CA GLU A 94 14.78 4.97 -6.60
C GLU A 94 14.93 6.10 -5.56
N ILE A 95 15.65 5.86 -4.47
CA ILE A 95 15.95 6.87 -3.44
C ILE A 95 16.70 8.07 -4.04
N GLU A 96 17.72 7.82 -4.85
CA GLU A 96 18.51 8.87 -5.50
C GLU A 96 17.68 9.71 -6.47
N PHE A 97 16.81 9.08 -7.25
CA PHE A 97 15.89 9.77 -8.15
C PHE A 97 14.98 10.75 -7.37
N TRP A 98 14.36 10.30 -6.29
CA TRP A 98 13.48 11.16 -5.48
C TRP A 98 14.23 12.24 -4.71
N LYS A 99 15.46 11.98 -4.27
CA LYS A 99 16.32 13.02 -3.66
C LYS A 99 16.63 14.14 -4.66
N LYS A 100 16.91 13.78 -5.92
CA LYS A 100 17.23 14.74 -6.99
C LYS A 100 16.01 15.49 -7.52
N ASN A 101 14.87 14.81 -7.60
CA ASN A 101 13.60 15.36 -8.10
C ASN A 101 12.68 15.88 -6.98
N LYS A 102 13.25 16.33 -5.85
CA LYS A 102 12.45 17.08 -4.87
C LYS A 102 11.79 18.25 -5.61
N PRO A 103 10.46 18.43 -5.47
CA PRO A 103 9.80 19.59 -6.06
C PRO A 103 10.51 20.83 -5.55
N GLN A 104 11.04 21.66 -6.45
CA GLN A 104 11.31 23.04 -6.10
C GLN A 104 9.95 23.67 -5.85
N GLU A 105 9.56 23.78 -4.58
CA GLU A 105 8.54 24.74 -4.20
C GLU A 105 9.08 26.10 -4.64
N ASN A 106 8.45 26.69 -5.65
CA ASN A 106 8.69 28.06 -6.05
C ASN A 106 8.54 28.94 -4.81
N GLY A 107 9.56 29.77 -4.58
CA GLY A 107 9.83 30.43 -3.31
C GLY A 107 8.70 31.31 -2.79
N GLN A 108 8.56 31.28 -1.47
CA GLN A 108 8.75 32.50 -0.69
C GLN A 108 9.78 32.21 0.39
N ASP A 109 10.93 32.83 0.20
CA ASP A 109 11.96 33.07 1.20
C ASP A 109 11.37 34.01 2.23
N GLU A 110 10.77 33.45 3.29
CA GLU A 110 10.60 34.12 4.57
C GLU A 110 10.90 33.06 5.63
N SER A 111 12.15 33.06 6.07
CA SER A 111 12.55 32.56 7.38
C SER A 111 11.47 32.86 8.43
N PRO A 112 10.89 31.87 9.14
CA PRO A 112 10.01 32.18 10.25
C PRO A 112 10.90 32.68 11.39
N LYS A 113 10.95 34.01 11.54
CA LYS A 113 11.33 34.63 12.80
C LYS A 113 10.47 34.02 13.89
N ALA A 114 11.15 33.47 14.89
CA ALA A 114 10.56 33.04 16.13
C ALA A 114 9.76 34.19 16.76
N ASP A 115 8.44 34.10 16.72
CA ASP A 115 7.59 34.89 17.59
C ASP A 115 7.41 34.13 18.90
N LYS A 116 7.98 34.70 19.96
CA LYS A 116 7.99 34.19 21.32
C LYS A 116 6.56 34.16 21.90
N PRO A 117 6.11 33.04 22.49
CA PRO A 117 5.18 33.09 23.61
C PRO A 117 5.96 33.32 24.90
N LYS A 118 5.40 34.16 25.76
CA LYS A 118 5.96 34.53 27.06
C LYS A 118 6.00 33.32 28.00
N VAL A 119 7.14 33.23 28.68
CA VAL A 119 7.48 32.64 29.98
C VAL A 119 6.28 32.18 30.81
N ASP A 120 6.32 30.92 31.26
CA ASP A 120 6.30 30.51 32.68
C ASP A 120 6.88 29.07 32.79
N GLU A 121 8.14 29.01 33.24
CA GLU A 121 8.83 28.05 34.15
C GLU A 121 8.13 26.69 34.44
N GLU A 122 8.70 25.47 34.36
CA GLU A 122 10.06 24.93 34.61
C GLU A 122 10.20 23.50 33.99
N CYS A 123 11.41 23.18 33.49
CA CYS A 123 12.15 21.90 33.52
C CYS A 123 11.50 20.55 33.07
N ASP A 124 11.92 20.00 31.91
CA ASP A 124 12.81 18.82 31.84
C ASP A 124 13.24 18.54 30.37
N GLU A 125 14.52 18.22 30.21
CA GLU A 125 15.27 18.15 28.95
C GLU A 125 15.07 16.78 28.28
N ASN A 126 14.63 16.77 27.00
CA ASN A 126 14.99 15.81 25.94
C ASN A 126 14.08 16.05 24.72
N GLU A 127 14.37 17.06 23.90
CA GLU A 127 13.74 17.23 22.58
C GLU A 127 14.40 16.28 21.56
N GLU A 128 13.98 15.01 21.58
CA GLU A 128 14.18 14.13 20.43
C GLU A 128 13.34 14.65 19.26
N ASP A 129 14.05 14.94 18.17
CA ASP A 129 13.62 15.18 16.79
C ASP A 129 12.19 14.66 16.48
N LYS A 130 11.18 15.53 16.61
CA LYS A 130 9.79 15.20 16.28
C LYS A 130 9.56 15.28 14.78
N ASP A 131 10.17 14.36 14.03
CA ASP A 131 9.59 13.95 12.76
C ASP A 131 8.18 13.44 13.09
N TYR A 132 7.14 14.22 12.75
CA TYR A 132 5.72 13.92 12.96
C TYR A 132 5.27 12.72 12.10
N HIS A 133 5.97 11.60 12.21
CA HIS A 133 5.75 10.37 11.47
C HIS A 133 5.80 10.57 9.94
N ARG A 134 6.52 11.59 9.44
CA ARG A 134 6.61 11.88 8.00
C ARG A 134 7.48 10.85 7.28
N SER A 135 8.46 10.28 7.97
CA SER A 135 9.31 9.19 7.46
C SER A 135 8.80 7.79 7.79
N ASP A 136 7.73 7.67 8.57
CA ASP A 136 7.19 6.36 8.94
C ASP A 136 6.61 5.62 7.71
N PRO A 137 6.64 4.27 7.71
CA PRO A 137 5.94 3.47 6.74
C PRO A 137 4.47 3.89 6.63
N GLN A 138 3.98 4.05 5.40
CA GLN A 138 2.62 4.52 5.14
C GLN A 138 1.69 3.36 4.79
N ILE A 139 0.46 3.40 5.31
CA ILE A 139 -0.59 2.42 5.01
C ILE A 139 -1.83 3.13 4.45
N ALA A 140 -2.47 2.49 3.46
CA ALA A 140 -3.74 2.93 2.91
C ALA A 140 -4.89 2.20 3.63
N ILE A 141 -5.88 2.96 4.09
CA ILE A 141 -7.02 2.46 4.86
C ILE A 141 -8.31 2.92 4.18
N CYS A 142 -9.25 2.01 4.03
CA CYS A 142 -10.64 2.29 3.67
C CYS A 142 -11.50 2.27 4.94
N LEU A 143 -12.18 3.37 5.21
CA LEU A 143 -13.11 3.54 6.33
C LEU A 143 -14.54 3.38 5.81
N ASP A 144 -15.15 2.24 6.13
CA ASP A 144 -16.52 1.94 5.70
C ASP A 144 -17.52 2.06 6.85
N CYS A 145 -18.64 2.72 6.57
CA CYS A 145 -19.70 2.88 7.55
C CYS A 145 -20.57 1.63 7.56
N LEU A 146 -20.64 0.92 8.68
CA LEU A 146 -21.60 -0.16 8.84
C LEU A 146 -23.00 0.44 8.96
N ARG A 147 -23.83 0.25 7.93
CA ARG A 147 -25.26 0.59 7.97
C ARG A 147 -26.01 -0.63 8.52
N ASN A 148 -26.70 -0.47 9.65
CA ASN A 148 -27.66 -1.46 10.10
C ASN A 148 -28.91 -1.37 9.21
N ASN A 149 -29.16 -2.36 8.35
CA ASN A 149 -30.33 -2.42 7.46
C ASN A 149 -31.67 -2.68 8.17
N GLY A 150 -31.84 -2.24 9.42
CA GLY A 150 -32.98 -2.66 10.27
C GLY A 150 -33.71 -1.58 11.04
N GLN A 151 -33.27 -0.32 11.08
CA GLN A 151 -33.96 0.71 11.86
C GLN A 151 -34.04 2.05 11.11
N SER A 152 -35.26 2.38 10.68
CA SER A 152 -35.71 3.67 10.14
C SER A 152 -35.79 4.76 11.22
N GLY A 153 -34.70 4.96 11.96
CA GLY A 153 -34.53 6.06 12.92
C GLY A 153 -33.18 6.73 12.70
N ASP A 154 -33.12 8.04 12.85
CA ASP A 154 -31.97 8.91 12.56
C ASP A 154 -30.58 8.30 12.83
N ASN A 155 -29.96 7.75 11.78
CA ASN A 155 -28.56 7.34 11.83
C ASN A 155 -27.70 8.61 11.75
N VAL A 156 -27.35 9.16 12.91
CA VAL A 156 -26.45 10.33 13.06
C VAL A 156 -25.11 10.11 12.35
N VAL A 157 -24.64 8.85 12.30
CA VAL A 157 -23.39 8.48 11.64
C VAL A 157 -23.62 8.22 10.14
N LYS A 158 -23.16 9.16 9.33
CA LYS A 158 -23.16 9.06 7.86
C LYS A 158 -21.86 8.46 7.35
N GLY A 159 -21.92 7.92 6.12
CA GLY A 159 -20.74 7.50 5.39
C GLY A 159 -19.85 8.70 5.04
N LEU A 160 -18.53 8.54 5.17
CA LEU A 160 -17.58 9.54 4.68
C LEU A 160 -17.68 9.68 3.16
N MET A 161 -17.64 10.92 2.66
CA MET A 161 -17.54 11.19 1.22
C MET A 161 -16.22 10.69 0.64
N LYS A 162 -15.13 10.81 1.41
CA LYS A 162 -13.81 10.27 1.08
C LYS A 162 -13.48 9.18 2.09
N LYS A 163 -13.71 7.92 1.70
CA LYS A 163 -13.52 6.74 2.56
C LYS A 163 -12.06 6.30 2.67
N PHE A 164 -11.19 6.74 1.77
CA PHE A 164 -9.80 6.31 1.73
C PHE A 164 -8.89 7.35 2.37
N ILE A 165 -8.01 6.90 3.26
CA ILE A 165 -6.97 7.71 3.89
C ILE A 165 -5.61 7.02 3.79
N ARG A 166 -4.54 7.81 3.79
CA ARG A 166 -3.16 7.31 3.92
C ARG A 166 -2.56 7.91 5.19
N CYS A 167 -1.99 7.07 6.03
CA CYS A 167 -1.38 7.50 7.29
C CYS A 167 -0.20 6.60 7.69
N SER A 168 0.57 7.02 8.69
CA SER A 168 1.64 6.20 9.28
C SER A 168 1.07 4.89 9.84
N THR A 169 1.81 3.79 9.70
CA THR A 169 1.49 2.50 10.32
C THR A 169 1.43 2.57 11.85
N ARG A 170 2.05 3.58 12.46
CA ARG A 170 2.03 3.83 13.92
C ARG A 170 0.75 4.49 14.42
N VAL A 171 -0.12 4.99 13.53
CA VAL A 171 -1.39 5.59 13.93
C VAL A 171 -2.23 4.57 14.71
N THR A 172 -2.85 5.00 15.81
CA THR A 172 -3.72 4.13 16.61
C THR A 172 -5.19 4.25 16.23
N VAL A 173 -5.98 3.25 16.62
CA VAL A 173 -7.45 3.30 16.48
C VAL A 173 -8.04 4.50 17.19
N GLY A 174 -7.50 4.90 18.35
CA GLY A 174 -7.93 6.11 19.05
C GLY A 174 -7.83 7.36 18.18
N THR A 175 -6.75 7.49 17.40
CA THR A 175 -6.58 8.59 16.44
C THR A 175 -7.56 8.49 15.28
N ILE A 176 -7.85 7.28 14.78
CA ILE A 176 -8.89 7.07 13.75
C ILE A 176 -10.28 7.43 14.28
N LYS A 177 -10.62 7.05 15.53
CA LYS A 177 -11.88 7.43 16.19
C LYS A 177 -12.01 8.96 16.28
N LYS A 178 -10.95 9.65 16.74
CA LYS A 178 -10.92 11.13 16.77
C LYS A 178 -11.09 11.74 15.38
N PHE A 179 -10.41 11.20 14.36
CA PHE A 179 -10.54 11.63 12.98
C PHE A 179 -11.97 11.50 12.47
N LEU A 180 -12.63 10.36 12.73
CA LEU A 180 -14.02 10.13 12.36
C LEU A 180 -14.97 11.10 13.07
N SER A 181 -14.81 11.30 14.38
CA SER A 181 -15.64 12.25 15.14
C SER A 181 -15.53 13.68 14.60
N LEU A 182 -14.32 14.12 14.25
CA LEU A 182 -14.09 15.45 13.65
C LEU A 182 -14.69 15.57 12.25
N LYS A 183 -14.48 14.55 11.39
CA LYS A 183 -14.97 14.58 10.00
C LYS A 183 -16.49 14.46 9.90
N LEU A 184 -17.11 13.72 10.81
CA LEU A 184 -18.55 13.53 10.87
C LEU A 184 -19.27 14.57 11.76
N LYS A 185 -18.52 15.48 12.39
CA LYS A 185 -19.03 16.52 13.31
C LYS A 185 -19.90 15.92 14.42
N LEU A 186 -19.43 14.82 15.01
CA LEU A 186 -20.16 14.14 16.08
C LEU A 186 -19.95 14.86 17.42
N PRO A 187 -20.96 14.88 18.31
CA PRO A 187 -20.81 15.38 19.68
C PRO A 187 -19.71 14.64 20.45
N SER A 188 -19.11 15.29 21.46
CA SER A 188 -18.08 14.69 22.31
C SER A 188 -18.57 13.51 23.15
N SER A 189 -19.89 13.42 23.38
CA SER A 189 -20.54 12.28 24.04
C SER A 189 -20.74 11.06 23.12
N TYR A 190 -20.45 11.19 21.82
CA TYR A 190 -20.68 10.13 20.86
C TYR A 190 -19.45 9.23 20.72
N GLU A 191 -19.57 7.98 21.17
CA GLU A 191 -18.51 6.99 21.02
C GLU A 191 -18.68 6.17 19.75
N LEU A 192 -17.56 5.93 19.07
CA LEU A 192 -17.49 5.11 17.86
C LEU A 192 -16.72 3.83 18.14
N ASP A 193 -17.22 2.73 17.59
CA ASP A 193 -16.47 1.48 17.47
C ASP A 193 -15.87 1.37 16.08
N VAL A 194 -14.58 1.01 16.04
CA VAL A 194 -13.86 0.68 14.82
C VAL A 194 -13.64 -0.82 14.83
N LEU A 195 -14.02 -1.47 13.73
CA LEU A 195 -13.99 -2.90 13.57
C LEU A 195 -13.07 -3.27 12.41
N CYS A 196 -12.34 -4.37 12.59
CA CYS A 196 -11.60 -5.02 11.51
C CYS A 196 -12.14 -6.44 11.40
N ASN A 197 -12.64 -6.83 10.22
CA ASN A 197 -13.21 -8.16 9.99
C ASN A 197 -14.31 -8.57 11.01
N GLY A 198 -15.13 -7.61 11.44
CA GLY A 198 -16.22 -7.83 12.40
C GLY A 198 -15.82 -7.81 13.87
N GLU A 199 -14.53 -7.68 14.20
CA GLU A 199 -14.02 -7.62 15.57
C GLU A 199 -13.75 -6.18 16.00
N ILE A 200 -14.15 -5.80 17.22
CA ILE A 200 -13.94 -4.44 17.76
C ILE A 200 -12.45 -4.25 18.10
N MET A 201 -11.86 -3.17 17.58
CA MET A 201 -10.46 -2.85 17.80
C MET A 201 -10.28 -1.92 19.01
N GLY A 202 -9.35 -2.28 19.88
CA GLY A 202 -8.97 -1.47 21.04
C GLY A 202 -8.32 -0.15 20.63
N LYS A 203 -8.53 0.90 21.44
CA LYS A 203 -8.07 2.27 21.16
C LYS A 203 -6.53 2.38 20.97
N ASP A 204 -5.78 1.51 21.64
CA ASP A 204 -4.32 1.52 21.67
C ASP A 204 -3.68 0.65 20.56
N HIS A 205 -4.50 -0.08 19.79
CA HIS A 205 -4.00 -0.84 18.66
C HIS A 205 -3.49 0.08 17.54
N THR A 206 -2.28 -0.15 17.07
CA THR A 206 -1.70 0.52 15.90
C THR A 206 -2.23 -0.07 14.60
N MET A 207 -2.18 0.69 13.50
CA MET A 207 -2.54 0.18 12.18
C MET A 207 -1.64 -1.00 11.76
N GLU A 208 -0.35 -0.97 12.11
CA GLU A 208 0.57 -2.09 11.91
C GLU A 208 0.08 -3.36 12.62
N PHE A 209 -0.24 -3.26 13.90
CA PHE A 209 -0.71 -4.39 14.69
C PHE A 209 -1.98 -5.01 14.09
N ILE A 210 -2.96 -4.17 13.75
CA ILE A 210 -4.22 -4.63 13.13
C ILE A 210 -3.95 -5.29 11.79
N TYR A 211 -3.06 -4.70 10.99
CA TYR A 211 -2.69 -5.24 9.69
C TYR A 211 -2.06 -6.63 9.80
N MET A 212 -1.11 -6.80 10.71
CA MET A 212 -0.39 -8.05 10.90
C MET A 212 -1.24 -9.13 11.56
N THR A 213 -2.11 -8.78 12.51
CA THR A 213 -2.80 -9.76 13.37
C THR A 213 -4.27 -10.00 13.01
N ARG A 214 -5.00 -9.02 12.47
CA ARG A 214 -6.45 -9.15 12.23
C ARG A 214 -6.82 -9.11 10.76
N TRP A 215 -6.07 -8.33 9.98
CA TRP A 215 -6.30 -8.19 8.54
C TRP A 215 -5.65 -9.31 7.73
N ARG A 216 -4.34 -9.59 7.92
CA ARG A 216 -3.60 -10.61 7.15
C ARG A 216 -3.96 -12.06 7.50
N LEU A 217 -4.44 -12.35 8.71
CA LEU A 217 -4.66 -13.74 9.16
C LEU A 217 -5.94 -14.41 8.62
N ARG A 218 -6.81 -13.69 7.89
CA ARG A 218 -7.98 -14.31 7.23
C ARG A 218 -7.76 -14.40 5.73
N GLY A 219 -6.91 -15.34 5.32
CA GLY A 219 -6.58 -15.60 3.93
C GLY A 219 -7.62 -16.41 3.13
N GLU A 220 -8.87 -16.49 3.58
CA GLU A 220 -9.97 -17.08 2.80
C GLU A 220 -11.25 -16.26 3.04
N ASN A 221 -11.86 -15.76 1.97
CA ASN A 221 -13.18 -15.10 1.93
C ASN A 221 -13.25 -13.58 2.22
N PHE A 222 -12.49 -12.76 1.50
CA PHE A 222 -12.90 -11.37 1.29
C PHE A 222 -14.00 -11.29 0.21
N ARG A 223 -15.25 -11.58 0.59
CA ARG A 223 -16.42 -11.27 -0.25
C ARG A 223 -16.71 -9.78 -0.11
N CYS A 224 -16.13 -8.97 -0.99
CA CYS A 224 -16.59 -7.61 -1.18
C CYS A 224 -18.04 -7.67 -1.66
N GLN A 225 -19.00 -7.27 -0.82
CA GLN A 225 -20.45 -7.30 -1.17
C GLN A 225 -20.83 -6.38 -2.33
N ASN A 226 -19.88 -5.63 -2.90
CA ASN A 226 -20.04 -4.84 -4.13
C ASN A 226 -19.08 -5.24 -5.27
N CYS A 227 -18.39 -6.37 -5.17
CA CYS A 227 -17.57 -6.89 -6.26
C CYS A 227 -18.18 -8.19 -6.78
N SER A 228 -18.94 -8.08 -7.86
CA SER A 228 -19.36 -9.23 -8.66
C SER A 228 -18.16 -9.79 -9.42
N SER A 229 -17.39 -10.67 -8.77
CA SER A 229 -16.75 -11.85 -9.35
C SER A 229 -15.80 -12.49 -8.35
N SER A 230 -15.97 -13.80 -8.16
CA SER A 230 -15.15 -14.66 -7.30
C SER A 230 -13.70 -14.68 -7.79
N GLN A 231 -12.79 -14.01 -7.09
CA GLN A 231 -11.35 -14.19 -7.30
C GLN A 231 -10.68 -14.46 -5.96
N VAL A 232 -10.16 -15.67 -5.84
CA VAL A 232 -9.37 -16.14 -4.70
C VAL A 232 -7.95 -15.61 -4.91
N CYS A 233 -7.48 -14.73 -4.03
CA CYS A 233 -6.12 -14.20 -4.09
C CYS A 233 -5.21 -14.99 -3.15
N SER A 234 -4.15 -15.56 -3.72
CA SER A 234 -3.13 -16.33 -3.02
C SER A 234 -2.42 -15.52 -1.94
N GLN A 235 -2.16 -16.20 -0.82
CA GLN A 235 -1.46 -15.72 0.35
C GLN A 235 0.06 -15.64 0.07
N ASP A 236 0.70 -14.72 0.81
CA ASP A 236 2.13 -14.59 1.05
C ASP A 236 3.01 -13.77 0.08
N GLY A 237 3.77 -12.84 0.68
CA GLY A 237 4.94 -12.20 0.07
C GLY A 237 4.90 -10.67 -0.02
N THR A 238 5.37 -9.99 1.03
CA THR A 238 5.98 -8.63 1.12
C THR A 238 5.45 -7.40 0.33
N PHE A 239 4.31 -7.47 -0.36
CA PHE A 239 3.62 -6.28 -0.89
C PHE A 239 2.78 -5.62 0.20
N TYR A 240 3.39 -4.77 1.01
CA TYR A 240 2.64 -3.74 1.75
C TYR A 240 2.12 -2.70 0.76
N GLN A 241 1.05 -2.98 -0.02
CA GLN A 241 0.13 -2.01 -0.68
C GLN A 241 -0.62 -2.52 -1.94
N SER A 242 -0.97 -3.80 -2.08
CA SER A 242 -1.88 -4.16 -3.19
C SER A 242 -3.35 -3.81 -2.91
N TYR A 243 -3.79 -3.79 -1.64
CA TYR A 243 -5.16 -3.46 -1.26
C TYR A 243 -5.22 -2.63 0.03
N PRO A 244 -6.09 -1.59 0.11
CA PRO A 244 -6.25 -0.81 1.33
C PRO A 244 -6.84 -1.70 2.43
N MET A 245 -6.32 -1.60 3.66
CA MET A 245 -6.93 -2.25 4.82
C MET A 245 -8.34 -1.68 5.00
N VAL A 246 -9.35 -2.54 5.13
CA VAL A 246 -10.73 -2.09 5.36
C VAL A 246 -11.01 -2.11 6.86
N LEU A 247 -11.30 -0.94 7.41
CA LEU A 247 -11.84 -0.77 8.74
C LEU A 247 -13.28 -0.31 8.63
N GLN A 248 -14.14 -0.95 9.41
CA GLN A 248 -15.53 -0.60 9.53
C GLN A 248 -15.73 0.28 10.76
N TYR A 249 -16.67 1.22 10.71
CA TYR A 249 -17.03 2.01 11.89
C TYR A 249 -18.55 2.06 12.08
N ARG A 250 -18.95 2.09 13.35
CA ARG A 250 -20.35 2.23 13.78
C ARG A 250 -20.43 2.98 15.12
N PRO A 251 -21.60 3.53 15.48
CA PRO A 251 -21.85 3.96 16.84
C PRO A 251 -21.57 2.84 17.84
N ARG A 252 -20.94 3.16 18.97
CA ARG A 252 -20.82 2.24 20.09
C ARG A 252 -22.23 1.93 20.60
N ILE A 253 -22.53 0.65 20.77
CA ILE A 253 -23.81 0.20 21.33
C ILE A 253 -23.51 -0.22 22.76
N ASP A 254 -23.93 0.59 23.72
CA ASP A 254 -23.89 0.20 25.12
C ASP A 254 -25.10 -0.69 25.40
N PHE A 255 -24.85 -1.97 25.68
CA PHE A 255 -25.85 -2.84 26.28
C PHE A 255 -25.91 -2.48 27.76
N GLY A 256 -26.86 -1.61 28.12
CA GLY A 256 -27.22 -1.35 29.51
C GLY A 256 -27.85 -2.57 30.18
#